data_AF-A0A937T3L3-F1
#
_entry.id   AF-A0A937T3L3-F1
#
_cell.length_a   1.000
_cell.length_b   1.000
_cell.length_c   1.000
_cell.angle_alpha   90.00
_cell.angle_beta   90.00
_cell.angle_gamma   90.00
#
_symmetry.space_group_name_H-M   'P 1'
#
loop_
_entity.id
_entity.type
_entity.pdbx_description
1 polymer ?
#
loop_
_entity_poly.entity_id
_entity_poly.type
_entity_poly.pdbx_seq_one_letter_code
_entity_poly.pdbx_strand_id
1 'polypeptide(L)'
;MDLDQILPKIFVGACPRTAEHIDWLKDNVGITAVLNVQTEEDFEYWGIDWDVLAAHYRHVGIEARRTPVRDFDADALRRHLPQCVQALDSLLKDGHTVYVHCTAGINRSPSAVIAYLHWVEQWDWQKAIQQVTSHRQCDPYLDVIQAATEDRKE
;
A
#
# COMPACT_ATOMS: atom_id res chain seq x y z
N MET A 1 1.95 3.33 15.81
CA MET A 1 1.35 3.36 14.46
C MET A 1 0.46 2.14 14.30
N ASP A 2 -0.64 2.25 13.54
CA ASP A 2 -1.49 1.11 13.18
C ASP A 2 -1.01 0.52 11.85
N LEU A 3 -0.26 -0.59 11.93
CA LEU A 3 0.22 -1.38 10.81
C LEU A 3 0.49 -2.82 11.24
N ASP A 4 0.41 -3.72 10.27
CA ASP A 4 0.70 -5.14 10.44
C ASP A 4 1.74 -5.61 9.43
N GLN A 5 2.63 -6.50 9.88
CA GLN A 5 3.58 -7.16 9.00
C GLN A 5 2.87 -8.28 8.24
N ILE A 6 2.81 -8.17 6.92
CA ILE A 6 2.18 -9.16 6.05
C ILE A 6 3.22 -10.18 5.59
N LEU A 7 4.41 -9.72 5.22
CA LEU A 7 5.59 -10.51 4.88
C LEU A 7 6.84 -9.84 5.46
N PRO A 8 8.00 -10.51 5.52
CA PRO A 8 9.22 -9.93 6.10
C PRO A 8 9.55 -8.51 5.63
N LYS A 9 9.27 -8.18 4.36
CA LYS A 9 9.52 -6.87 3.75
C LYS A 9 8.26 -6.09 3.35
N ILE A 10 7.06 -6.55 3.71
CA ILE A 10 5.79 -5.90 3.31
C ILE A 10 4.93 -5.66 4.54
N PHE A 11 4.59 -4.40 4.76
CA PHE A 11 3.72 -3.95 5.83
C PHE A 11 2.51 -3.23 5.26
N VAL A 12 1.36 -3.33 5.92
CA VAL A 12 0.11 -2.65 5.52
C VAL A 12 -0.50 -1.95 6.73
N GLY A 13 -0.99 -0.72 6.54
CA GLY A 13 -1.59 0.03 7.64
C GLY A 13 -2.21 1.36 7.25
N ALA A 14 -2.50 2.17 8.27
CA ALA A 14 -3.08 3.51 8.15
C ALA A 14 -2.03 4.60 7.81
N CYS A 15 -2.47 5.70 7.20
CA CYS A 15 -1.56 6.77 6.78
C CYS A 15 -0.77 7.39 7.94
N PRO A 16 0.54 7.63 7.77
CA PRO A 16 1.30 8.55 8.61
C PRO A 16 0.75 9.97 8.46
N ARG A 17 0.70 10.72 9.56
CA ARG A 17 0.10 12.07 9.61
C ARG A 17 1.07 13.13 10.11
N THR A 18 2.19 12.72 10.72
CA THR A 18 3.19 13.61 11.30
C THR A 18 4.59 13.08 11.03
N ALA A 19 5.60 13.93 11.23
CA ALA A 19 7.01 13.54 11.13
C ALA A 19 7.37 12.43 12.13
N GLU A 20 6.82 12.47 13.34
CA GLU A 20 7.06 11.45 14.37
C GLU A 20 6.52 10.07 13.96
N HIS A 21 5.42 10.02 13.20
CA HIS A 21 4.94 8.75 12.63
C HIS A 21 5.96 8.17 11.64
N ILE A 22 6.57 9.01 10.81
CA ILE A 22 7.58 8.61 9.82
C ILE A 22 8.86 8.15 10.53
N ASP A 23 9.33 8.90 11.52
CA ASP A 23 10.50 8.53 12.33
C ASP A 23 10.26 7.20 13.05
N TRP A 24 9.05 7.02 13.60
CA TRP A 24 8.69 5.76 14.24
C TRP A 24 8.74 4.57 13.27
N LEU A 25 8.22 4.73 12.03
CA LEU A 25 8.29 3.69 11.00
C LEU A 25 9.74 3.33 10.65
N LYS A 26 10.62 4.33 10.58
CA LYS A 26 12.04 4.11 10.32
C LYS A 26 12.71 3.37 11.48
N ASP A 27 12.63 3.92 12.68
CA ASP A 27 13.48 3.53 13.80
C ASP A 27 13.00 2.26 14.51
N ASN A 28 11.68 2.01 14.51
CA ASN A 28 11.09 0.88 15.25
C ASN A 28 10.74 -0.31 14.35
N VAL A 29 10.46 -0.06 13.07
CA VAL A 29 10.06 -1.10 12.11
C VAL A 29 11.13 -1.35 11.05
N GLY A 30 11.99 -0.37 10.77
CA GLY A 30 12.99 -0.49 9.70
C GLY A 30 12.40 -0.30 8.31
N ILE A 31 11.32 0.50 8.18
CA ILE A 31 10.77 0.86 6.87
C ILE A 31 11.78 1.72 6.11
N THR A 32 12.01 1.37 4.85
CA THR A 32 12.92 2.10 3.96
C THR A 32 12.21 2.67 2.73
N ALA A 33 10.98 2.24 2.45
CA ALA A 33 10.14 2.81 1.40
C ALA A 33 8.66 2.78 1.79
N VAL A 34 7.89 3.74 1.28
CA VAL A 34 6.43 3.77 1.41
C VAL A 34 5.77 3.79 0.03
N LEU A 35 4.70 3.00 -0.11
CA LEU A 35 3.77 3.09 -1.23
C LEU A 35 2.46 3.69 -0.72
N ASN A 36 2.24 4.96 -1.05
CA ASN A 36 1.05 5.69 -0.66
C ASN A 36 0.02 5.71 -1.81
N VAL A 37 -1.16 5.13 -1.59
CA VAL A 37 -2.24 5.08 -2.59
C VAL A 37 -3.30 6.18 -2.43
N GLN A 38 -3.08 7.14 -1.53
CA GLN A 38 -3.99 8.26 -1.30
C GLN A 38 -3.94 9.29 -2.42
N THR A 39 -5.10 9.88 -2.71
CA THR A 39 -5.25 11.02 -3.62
C THR A 39 -5.10 12.35 -2.88
N GLU A 40 -5.06 13.44 -3.63
CA GLU A 40 -5.09 14.79 -3.09
C GLU A 40 -6.39 15.03 -2.31
N GLU A 41 -7.53 14.48 -2.74
CA GLU A 41 -8.80 14.62 -2.00
C GLU A 41 -8.76 13.91 -0.64
N ASP A 42 -8.06 12.78 -0.52
CA ASP A 42 -7.81 12.14 0.79
C ASP A 42 -7.02 13.09 1.69
N PHE A 43 -5.97 13.73 1.16
CA PHE A 43 -5.13 14.64 1.93
C PHE A 43 -5.92 15.86 2.43
N GLU A 44 -6.70 16.49 1.55
CA GLU A 44 -7.54 17.63 1.90
C GLU A 44 -8.56 17.25 2.98
N TYR A 45 -9.26 16.12 2.80
CA TYR A 45 -10.27 15.67 3.75
C TYR A 45 -9.70 15.40 5.14
N TRP A 46 -8.48 14.83 5.22
CA TRP A 46 -7.84 14.48 6.49
C TRP A 46 -6.87 15.55 7.01
N GLY A 47 -6.71 16.68 6.32
CA GLY A 47 -5.78 17.74 6.68
C GLY A 47 -4.31 17.29 6.66
N ILE A 48 -3.93 16.43 5.72
CA ILE A 48 -2.57 15.92 5.57
C ILE A 48 -1.79 16.85 4.65
N ASP A 49 -0.74 17.49 5.16
CA ASP A 49 0.22 18.22 4.34
C ASP A 49 1.24 17.24 3.75
N TRP A 50 0.94 16.74 2.55
CA TRP A 50 1.80 15.76 1.89
C TRP A 50 3.19 16.33 1.56
N ASP A 51 3.32 17.61 1.23
CA ASP A 51 4.61 18.18 0.86
C ASP A 51 5.56 18.21 2.05
N VAL A 52 5.05 18.52 3.24
CA VAL A 52 5.79 18.44 4.51
C VAL A 52 6.20 16.98 4.79
N LEU A 53 5.27 16.02 4.69
CA LEU A 53 5.60 14.62 4.93
C LEU A 53 6.58 14.05 3.91
N ALA A 54 6.43 14.39 2.62
CA ALA A 54 7.32 13.98 1.55
C ALA A 54 8.73 14.55 1.73
N ALA A 55 8.84 15.80 2.18
CA ALA A 55 10.13 16.39 2.55
C ALA A 55 10.77 15.64 3.72
N HIS A 56 9.98 15.26 4.73
CA HIS A 56 10.47 14.51 5.88
C HIS A 56 10.90 13.09 5.52
N TYR A 57 10.13 12.36 4.71
CA TYR A 57 10.55 11.05 4.16
C TYR A 57 11.91 11.13 3.48
N ARG A 58 12.11 12.12 2.60
CA ARG A 58 13.41 12.34 1.95
C ARG A 58 14.51 12.66 2.95
N HIS A 59 14.23 13.51 3.95
CA HIS A 59 15.19 13.88 4.98
C HIS A 59 15.70 12.67 5.76
N VAL A 60 14.80 11.74 6.11
CA VAL A 60 15.16 10.53 6.86
C VAL A 60 15.57 9.36 5.97
N GLY A 61 15.61 9.53 4.65
CA GLY A 61 16.07 8.50 3.71
C GLY A 61 15.06 7.38 3.46
N ILE A 62 13.76 7.65 3.59
CA ILE A 62 12.69 6.75 3.16
C ILE A 62 12.25 7.14 1.75
N GLU A 63 12.22 6.18 0.83
CA GLU A 63 11.69 6.40 -0.51
C GLU A 63 10.15 6.44 -0.48
N ALA A 64 9.57 7.61 -0.80
CA ALA A 64 8.12 7.76 -0.89
C ALA A 64 7.64 7.72 -2.34
N ARG A 65 6.90 6.67 -2.71
CA ARG A 65 6.24 6.54 -4.01
C ARG A 65 4.72 6.63 -3.86
N ARG A 66 4.07 7.31 -4.81
CA ARG A 66 2.61 7.44 -4.84
C ARG A 66 2.02 6.75 -6.06
N THR A 67 0.89 6.08 -5.86
CA THR A 67 0.01 5.56 -6.91
C THR A 67 -1.43 5.90 -6.51
N PRO A 68 -1.87 7.15 -6.73
CA PRO A 68 -3.15 7.63 -6.20
C PRO A 68 -4.33 6.85 -6.76
N VAL A 69 -5.21 6.36 -5.87
CA VAL A 69 -6.44 5.66 -6.21
C VAL A 69 -7.58 6.27 -5.41
N ARG A 70 -8.61 6.77 -6.10
CA ARG A 70 -9.79 7.39 -5.47
C ARG A 70 -10.43 6.41 -4.47
N ASP A 71 -10.74 6.89 -3.27
CA ASP A 71 -11.40 6.06 -2.25
C ASP A 71 -12.84 5.74 -2.63
N PHE A 72 -13.33 4.58 -2.17
CA PHE A 72 -14.68 4.08 -2.46
C PHE A 72 -15.04 4.00 -3.96
N ASP A 73 -14.04 3.93 -4.83
CA ASP A 73 -14.19 3.83 -6.28
C ASP A 73 -13.54 2.53 -6.79
N ALA A 74 -14.38 1.50 -6.94
CA ALA A 74 -13.99 0.17 -7.38
C ALA A 74 -13.36 0.18 -8.79
N ASP A 75 -13.90 0.98 -9.71
CA ASP A 75 -13.41 1.08 -11.09
C ASP A 75 -12.06 1.82 -11.15
N ALA A 76 -11.87 2.84 -10.32
CA ALA A 76 -10.57 3.47 -10.17
C ALA A 76 -9.54 2.47 -9.65
N LEU A 77 -9.85 1.71 -8.60
CA LEU A 77 -8.93 0.71 -8.07
C LEU A 77 -8.61 -0.37 -9.12
N ARG A 78 -9.62 -0.92 -9.81
CA ARG A 78 -9.43 -1.93 -10.88
C ARG A 78 -8.39 -1.47 -11.91
N ARG A 79 -8.54 -0.24 -12.41
CA ARG A 79 -7.66 0.34 -13.43
C ARG A 79 -6.25 0.67 -12.93
N HIS A 80 -6.08 0.94 -11.64
CA HIS A 80 -4.81 1.37 -11.04
C HIS A 80 -4.06 0.25 -10.32
N LEU A 81 -4.68 -0.91 -10.08
CA LEU A 81 -4.02 -2.07 -9.47
C LEU A 81 -2.72 -2.46 -10.18
N PRO A 82 -2.63 -2.52 -11.53
CA PRO A 82 -1.38 -2.84 -12.21
C PRO A 82 -0.22 -1.89 -11.82
N GLN A 83 -0.50 -0.59 -11.70
CA GLN A 83 0.47 0.44 -11.34
C GLN A 83 0.87 0.32 -9.87
N CYS A 84 -0.09 0.08 -8.97
CA CYS A 84 0.20 -0.19 -7.55
C CYS A 84 1.12 -1.41 -7.39
N VAL A 85 0.80 -2.50 -8.09
CA VAL A 85 1.57 -3.75 -8.06
C VAL A 85 2.96 -3.56 -8.64
N GLN A 86 3.09 -2.86 -9.77
CA GLN A 86 4.39 -2.55 -10.37
C GLN A 86 5.25 -1.67 -9.45
N ALA A 87 4.65 -0.67 -8.80
CA ALA A 87 5.35 0.19 -7.85
C ALA A 87 5.87 -0.61 -6.65
N LEU A 88 5.04 -1.49 -6.08
CA LEU A 88 5.42 -2.35 -4.96
C LEU A 88 6.54 -3.33 -5.35
N ASP A 89 6.39 -4.01 -6.49
CA ASP A 89 7.39 -4.94 -7.02
C ASP A 89 8.75 -4.28 -7.26
N SER A 90 8.76 -3.08 -7.86
CA SER A 90 9.98 -2.28 -8.05
C SER A 90 10.67 -1.99 -6.72
N LEU A 91 9.95 -1.45 -5.74
CA LEU A 91 10.53 -1.12 -4.43
C LEU A 91 11.12 -2.35 -3.73
N LEU A 92 10.42 -3.50 -3.80
CA LEU A 92 10.89 -4.74 -3.19
C LEU A 92 12.14 -5.30 -3.90
N LYS A 93 12.19 -5.22 -5.23
CA LYS A 93 13.36 -5.61 -6.04
C LYS A 93 14.58 -4.73 -5.78
N ASP A 94 14.35 -3.46 -5.51
CA ASP A 94 15.40 -2.52 -5.08
C ASP A 94 15.89 -2.79 -3.64
N GLY A 95 15.29 -3.78 -2.97
CA GLY A 95 15.74 -4.31 -1.69
C GLY A 95 15.04 -3.71 -0.47
N HIS A 96 14.11 -2.78 -0.67
CA HIS A 96 13.43 -2.06 0.40
C HIS A 96 12.54 -2.95 1.28
N THR A 97 12.40 -2.53 2.54
CA THR A 97 11.27 -2.89 3.39
C THR A 97 10.17 -1.86 3.15
N VAL A 98 9.04 -2.32 2.59
CA VAL A 98 8.00 -1.44 2.04
C VAL A 98 6.78 -1.40 2.96
N TYR A 99 6.32 -0.19 3.25
CA TYR A 99 5.05 0.07 3.91
C TYR A 99 4.00 0.57 2.90
N VAL A 100 2.93 -0.21 2.70
CA VAL A 100 1.85 0.10 1.77
C VAL A 100 0.65 0.64 2.56
N HIS A 101 0.23 1.87 2.29
CA HIS A 101 -0.88 2.47 3.01
C HIS A 101 -1.84 3.23 2.09
N CYS A 102 -3.10 3.24 2.50
CA CYS A 102 -4.11 4.19 2.02
C CYS A 102 -4.42 5.16 3.18
N THR A 103 -5.68 5.52 3.39
CA THR A 103 -6.11 6.30 4.55
C THR A 103 -6.15 5.45 5.82
N ALA A 104 -6.99 4.42 5.86
CA ALA A 104 -7.23 3.57 7.05
C ALA A 104 -6.51 2.21 7.00
N GLY A 105 -5.95 1.83 5.84
CA GLY A 105 -5.34 0.51 5.66
C GLY A 105 -6.35 -0.63 5.57
N ILE A 106 -7.61 -0.37 5.19
CA ILE A 106 -8.71 -1.34 5.24
C ILE A 106 -9.03 -1.93 3.85
N ASN A 107 -9.10 -1.10 2.80
CA ASN A 107 -9.55 -1.57 1.48
C ASN A 107 -8.45 -1.47 0.41
N ARG A 108 -8.10 -0.25 -0.02
CA ARG A 108 -7.17 -0.01 -1.16
C ARG A 108 -5.78 -0.64 -0.99
N SER A 109 -5.09 -0.38 0.13
CA SER A 109 -3.74 -0.92 0.36
C SER A 109 -3.68 -2.44 0.52
N PRO A 110 -4.54 -3.12 1.31
CA PRO A 110 -4.54 -4.58 1.34
C PRO A 110 -4.94 -5.18 -0.01
N SER A 111 -5.85 -4.55 -0.78
CA SER A 111 -6.14 -5.00 -2.15
C SER A 111 -4.90 -4.97 -3.06
N ALA A 112 -4.10 -3.92 -3.00
CA ALA A 112 -2.87 -3.82 -3.78
C ALA A 112 -1.84 -4.90 -3.39
N VAL A 113 -1.71 -5.21 -2.10
CA VAL A 113 -0.80 -6.26 -1.63
C VAL A 113 -1.29 -7.66 -2.01
N ILE A 114 -2.60 -7.96 -1.88
CA ILE A 114 -3.17 -9.23 -2.33
C ILE A 114 -2.94 -9.39 -3.84
N ALA A 115 -3.19 -8.35 -4.63
CA ALA A 115 -2.93 -8.36 -6.06
C ALA A 115 -1.45 -8.64 -6.35
N TYR A 116 -0.51 -8.00 -5.65
CA TYR A 116 0.93 -8.29 -5.81
C TYR A 116 1.27 -9.75 -5.51
N LEU A 117 0.81 -10.30 -4.38
CA LEU A 117 1.07 -11.69 -4.01
C LEU A 117 0.52 -12.67 -5.06
N HIS A 118 -0.66 -12.41 -5.59
CA HIS A 118 -1.26 -13.26 -6.60
C HIS A 118 -0.57 -13.11 -7.97
N TRP A 119 -0.27 -11.87 -8.38
CA TRP A 119 0.13 -11.54 -9.74
C TRP A 119 1.63 -11.66 -10.00
N VAL A 120 2.45 -11.37 -8.99
CA VAL A 120 3.91 -11.31 -9.11
C VAL A 120 4.54 -12.49 -8.39
N GLU A 121 4.17 -12.74 -7.14
CA GLU A 121 4.67 -13.89 -6.38
C GLU A 121 4.02 -15.21 -6.83
N GLN A 122 3.00 -15.15 -7.69
CA GLN A 122 2.27 -16.31 -8.22
C GLN A 122 1.64 -17.18 -7.12
N TRP A 123 1.25 -16.56 -6.00
CA TRP A 123 0.54 -17.29 -4.96
C TRP A 123 -0.86 -17.68 -5.45
N ASP A 124 -1.33 -18.82 -4.96
CA ASP A 124 -2.74 -19.20 -5.07
C ASP A 124 -3.63 -18.06 -4.53
N TRP A 125 -4.78 -17.86 -5.18
CA TRP A 125 -5.71 -16.77 -4.87
C TRP A 125 -6.15 -16.78 -3.40
N GLN A 126 -6.57 -17.94 -2.88
CA GLN A 126 -7.03 -18.05 -1.49
C GLN A 126 -5.88 -17.87 -0.51
N LYS A 127 -4.70 -18.40 -0.85
CA LYS A 127 -3.48 -18.20 -0.05
C LYS A 127 -3.11 -16.72 0.06
N ALA A 128 -3.15 -15.97 -1.04
CA ALA A 128 -2.84 -14.53 -1.05
C ALA A 128 -3.81 -13.74 -0.18
N ILE A 129 -5.12 -14.02 -0.27
CA ILE A 129 -6.13 -13.38 0.58
C ILE A 129 -5.85 -13.68 2.05
N GLN A 130 -5.74 -14.97 2.39
CA GLN A 130 -5.56 -15.41 3.77
C GLN A 130 -4.30 -14.82 4.40
N GLN A 131 -3.21 -14.70 3.63
CA GLN A 131 -1.98 -14.10 4.11
C GLN A 131 -2.22 -12.67 4.63
N VAL A 132 -2.98 -11.86 3.91
CA VAL A 132 -3.23 -10.48 4.31
C VAL A 132 -4.27 -10.41 5.42
N THR A 133 -5.41 -11.09 5.27
CA THR A 133 -6.56 -10.95 6.18
C THR A 133 -6.36 -11.67 7.52
N SER A 134 -5.42 -12.62 7.62
CA SER A 134 -5.06 -13.23 8.91
C SER A 134 -4.10 -12.39 9.74
N HIS A 135 -3.34 -11.49 9.11
CA HIS A 135 -2.40 -10.59 9.80
C HIS A 135 -3.02 -9.23 10.09
N ARG A 136 -3.93 -8.75 9.23
CA ARG A 136 -4.62 -7.47 9.40
C ARG A 136 -6.12 -7.63 9.34
N GLN A 137 -6.83 -7.01 10.28
CA GLN A 137 -8.28 -6.86 10.20
C GLN A 137 -8.62 -5.82 9.12
N CYS A 138 -8.90 -6.29 7.91
CA CYS A 138 -9.17 -5.46 6.75
C CYS A 138 -10.29 -6.05 5.88
N ASP A 139 -10.77 -5.25 4.91
CA ASP A 139 -11.83 -5.61 3.98
C ASP A 139 -11.42 -5.27 2.53
N PRO A 140 -10.47 -6.03 1.95
CA PRO A 140 -10.00 -5.77 0.59
C PRO A 140 -11.13 -5.99 -0.43
N TYR A 141 -11.15 -5.18 -1.49
CA TYR A 141 -12.09 -5.35 -2.62
C TYR A 141 -11.72 -6.56 -3.49
N LEU A 142 -12.08 -7.77 -3.05
CA LEU A 142 -11.69 -9.02 -3.69
C LEU A 142 -12.25 -9.19 -5.10
N ASP A 143 -13.50 -8.78 -5.31
CA ASP A 143 -14.18 -8.76 -6.60
C ASP A 143 -13.46 -7.85 -7.60
N VAL A 144 -12.98 -6.69 -7.15
CA VAL A 144 -12.19 -5.75 -7.96
C VAL A 144 -10.86 -6.36 -8.40
N ILE A 145 -10.17 -7.06 -7.49
CA ILE A 145 -8.89 -7.71 -7.81
C ILE A 145 -9.11 -8.84 -8.83
N GLN A 146 -10.18 -9.62 -8.69
CA GLN A 146 -10.53 -10.67 -9.65
C GLN A 146 -10.85 -10.06 -11.03
N ALA A 147 -11.67 -9.01 -11.06
CA ALA A 147 -12.02 -8.32 -12.30
C ALA A 147 -10.80 -7.73 -13.00
N ALA A 148 -9.84 -7.16 -12.25
CA ALA A 148 -8.56 -6.69 -12.78
C ALA A 148 -7.62 -7.83 -13.22
N THR A 149 -7.76 -9.03 -12.63
CA THR A 149 -6.99 -10.21 -13.04
C THR A 149 -7.44 -10.71 -14.40
N GLU A 150 -8.75 -10.67 -14.69
CA GLU A 150 -9.28 -11.04 -16.01
C GLU A 150 -8.87 -10.03 -17.09
N ASP A 151 -8.87 -8.72 -16.80
CA ASP A 151 -8.40 -7.68 -17.75
C ASP A 151 -6.96 -7.89 -18.23
N ARG A 152 -6.14 -8.62 -17.46
CA ARG A 152 -4.73 -8.89 -17.79
C ARG A 152 -4.52 -10.09 -18.69
N LYS A 153 -5.56 -10.90 -18.93
CA LYS A 153 -5.50 -12.07 -19.82
C LYS A 153 -5.87 -11.73 -21.27
N GLU A 154 -6.48 -10.57 -21.47
CA GLU A 154 -6.81 -9.98 -22.78
C GLU A 154 -5.59 -9.30 -23.41
#